data_AF-A0A1W2BKN4-F1
#
_entry.id   AF-A0A1W2BKN4-F1
#
_cell.length_a   1.000
_cell.length_b   1.000
_cell.length_c   1.000
_cell.angle_alpha   90.00
_cell.angle_beta   90.00
_cell.angle_gamma   90.00
#
_symmetry.space_group_name_H-M   'P 1'
#
loop_
_entity.id
_entity.type
_entity.pdbx_description
1 polymer ?
#
loop_
_entity_poly.entity_id
_entity_poly.type
_entity_poly.pdbx_seq_one_letter_code
_entity_poly.pdbx_strand_id
1 'polypeptide(L)'
;MKRHLLTRTPAVALAALLAAGTAGCSVNSPFQTSKTQSISDGVAVELDDVHVNNLALVSGEAGGDATVTGVVENTSGEDLTFTLSAGDAKVEAEVPAHRLVNLSDDDKLTLEGLEAGPGDMTEVEISTGGSTTPVSVPVLDPAGYYEDDAPEGWTPTPTETHEESEESGGH
;
A
#
# COMPACT_ATOMS: atom_id res chain seq x y z
N MET A 1 26.91 -7.00 62.84
CA MET A 1 26.76 -7.30 61.39
C MET A 1 25.49 -6.70 60.75
N LYS A 2 24.95 -5.56 61.23
CA LYS A 2 23.66 -4.98 60.74
C LYS A 2 23.78 -3.60 60.06
N ARG A 3 25.00 -3.10 59.84
CA ARG A 3 25.24 -1.76 59.26
C ARG A 3 25.27 -1.71 57.72
N HIS A 4 25.34 -2.86 57.03
CA HIS A 4 25.42 -2.89 55.55
C HIS A 4 24.05 -2.94 54.84
N LEU A 5 22.95 -3.16 55.58
CA LEU A 5 21.60 -3.19 55.00
C LEU A 5 20.98 -1.80 54.84
N LEU A 6 21.32 -0.85 55.73
CA LEU A 6 20.76 0.51 55.74
C LEU A 6 21.35 1.44 54.67
N THR A 7 22.53 1.14 54.15
CA THR A 7 23.19 1.95 53.11
C THR A 7 22.78 1.57 51.68
N ARG A 8 22.09 0.43 51.49
CA ARG A 8 21.67 -0.06 50.17
C ARG A 8 20.29 0.46 49.75
N THR A 9 19.42 0.78 50.70
CA THR A 9 18.06 1.29 50.47
C THR A 9 17.99 2.57 49.63
N PRO A 10 18.79 3.63 49.90
CA PRO A 10 18.73 4.85 49.09
C PRO A 10 19.25 4.63 47.66
N ALA A 11 20.24 3.75 47.46
CA ALA A 11 20.76 3.41 46.14
C ALA A 11 19.72 2.66 45.29
N VAL A 12 18.96 1.74 45.89
CA VAL A 12 17.87 1.02 45.21
C VAL A 12 16.73 1.97 44.84
N ALA A 13 16.35 2.89 45.73
CA ALA A 13 15.32 3.89 45.43
C ALA A 13 15.75 4.83 44.30
N LEU A 14 17.02 5.26 44.28
CA LEU A 14 17.55 6.11 43.22
C LEU A 14 17.61 5.38 41.87
N ALA A 15 18.02 4.10 41.87
CA ALA A 15 18.04 3.27 40.68
C ALA A 15 16.63 3.06 40.09
N ALA A 16 15.63 2.85 40.95
CA ALA A 16 14.24 2.72 40.53
C ALA A 16 13.69 4.02 39.92
N LEU A 17 14.00 5.18 40.52
CA LEU A 17 13.61 6.49 39.98
C LEU A 17 14.29 6.80 38.65
N LEU A 18 15.57 6.45 38.50
CA LEU A 18 16.29 6.61 37.23
C LEU A 18 15.72 5.70 36.15
N ALA A 19 15.44 4.43 36.46
CA ALA A 19 14.82 3.50 35.52
C ALA A 19 13.41 3.95 35.10
N ALA A 20 12.60 4.46 36.04
CA ALA A 20 11.28 5.00 35.72
C ALA A 20 11.36 6.29 34.89
N GLY A 21 12.33 7.16 35.17
CA GLY A 21 12.57 8.39 34.42
C GLY A 21 13.04 8.14 32.99
N THR A 22 13.95 7.17 32.77
CA THR A 22 14.44 6.82 31.43
C THR A 22 13.43 5.99 30.64
N ALA A 23 12.60 5.17 31.30
CA ALA A 23 11.47 4.49 30.65
C ALA A 23 10.40 5.48 30.13
N GLY A 24 10.30 6.67 30.71
CA GLY A 24 9.44 7.74 30.19
C GLY A 24 9.81 8.20 28.77
N CYS A 25 11.09 8.13 28.40
CA CYS A 25 11.56 8.51 27.06
C CYS A 25 11.09 7.53 25.97
N SER A 26 10.99 6.23 26.27
CA SER A 26 10.52 5.24 25.28
C SER A 26 9.02 5.31 25.02
N VAL A 27 8.23 5.84 25.97
CA VAL A 27 6.78 6.05 25.81
C VAL A 27 6.48 7.29 24.96
N ASN A 28 7.25 8.37 25.13
CA ASN A 28 7.06 9.61 24.38
C ASN A 28 7.75 9.62 23.01
N SER A 29 8.64 8.67 22.75
CA SER A 29 9.32 8.51 21.47
C SER A 29 9.18 7.07 20.99
N PRO A 30 7.96 6.65 20.56
CA PRO A 30 7.78 5.32 20.00
C PRO A 30 8.76 5.08 18.85
N PHE A 31 9.24 3.85 18.72
CA PHE A 31 10.16 3.48 17.65
C PHE A 31 9.53 3.80 16.29
N GLN A 32 10.22 4.60 15.47
CA GLN A 32 9.68 5.05 14.19
C GLN A 32 9.36 3.89 13.23
N THR A 33 10.01 2.73 13.41
CA THR A 33 9.73 1.50 12.65
C THR A 33 8.35 0.91 12.93
N SER A 34 7.68 1.30 14.01
CA SER A 34 6.29 0.91 14.30
C SER A 34 5.25 1.69 13.48
N LYS A 35 5.68 2.72 12.75
CA LYS A 35 4.85 3.56 11.88
C LYS A 35 5.27 3.47 10.41
N THR A 36 6.06 2.47 10.07
CA THR A 36 6.47 2.22 8.69
C THR A 36 5.23 1.89 7.86
N GLN A 37 4.98 2.73 6.85
CA GLN A 37 3.98 2.51 5.81
C GLN A 37 4.54 1.51 4.78
N SER A 38 3.65 0.88 4.01
CA SER A 38 4.07 0.06 2.87
C SER A 38 4.93 0.90 1.93
N ILE A 39 6.12 0.40 1.59
CA ILE A 39 6.95 0.98 0.52
C ILE A 39 6.53 0.25 -0.75
N SER A 40 5.43 0.70 -1.31
CA SER A 40 4.84 0.17 -2.55
C SER A 40 4.31 1.32 -3.39
N ASP A 41 4.19 1.11 -4.70
CA ASP A 41 3.64 2.14 -5.59
C ASP A 41 2.12 2.29 -5.40
N GLY A 42 1.45 1.21 -4.99
CA GLY A 42 0.05 1.21 -4.56
C GLY A 42 -0.15 1.46 -3.07
N VAL A 43 -1.42 1.53 -2.68
CA VAL A 43 -1.86 1.75 -1.29
C VAL A 43 -2.21 0.44 -0.60
N ALA A 44 -2.10 0.42 0.73
CA ALA A 44 -2.60 -0.68 1.56
C ALA A 44 -3.91 -0.27 2.23
N VAL A 45 -4.85 -1.21 2.32
CA VAL A 45 -6.17 -1.02 2.92
C VAL A 45 -6.42 -2.16 3.89
N GLU A 46 -6.61 -1.85 5.16
CA GLU A 46 -7.01 -2.80 6.19
C GLU A 46 -8.51 -2.65 6.45
N LEU A 47 -9.28 -3.67 6.05
CA LEU A 47 -10.68 -3.87 6.38
C LEU A 47 -10.77 -5.03 7.40
N ASP A 48 -11.87 -5.13 8.16
CA ASP A 48 -12.01 -6.05 9.31
C ASP A 48 -11.27 -7.39 9.17
N ASP A 49 -11.72 -8.25 8.24
CA ASP A 49 -11.08 -9.54 7.96
C ASP A 49 -10.39 -9.58 6.58
N VAL A 50 -10.20 -8.43 5.93
CA VAL A 50 -9.63 -8.35 4.58
C VAL A 50 -8.52 -7.31 4.50
N HIS A 51 -7.34 -7.75 4.07
CA HIS A 51 -6.22 -6.85 3.82
C HIS A 51 -5.96 -6.76 2.32
N VAL A 52 -5.97 -5.54 1.79
CA VAL A 52 -5.58 -5.26 0.41
C VAL A 52 -4.20 -4.63 0.43
N ASN A 53 -3.25 -5.21 -0.29
CA ASN A 53 -1.86 -4.73 -0.33
C ASN A 53 -1.48 -4.32 -1.75
N ASN A 54 -0.72 -3.24 -1.87
CA ASN A 54 -0.24 -2.68 -3.14
C ASN A 54 -1.38 -2.46 -4.16
N LEU A 55 -2.50 -1.89 -3.71
CA LEU A 55 -3.61 -1.56 -4.60
C LEU A 55 -3.23 -0.37 -5.48
N ALA A 56 -3.22 -0.57 -6.79
CA ALA A 56 -3.03 0.48 -7.80
C ALA A 56 -3.86 0.18 -9.05
N LEU A 57 -4.01 1.17 -9.92
CA LEU A 57 -4.61 1.01 -11.24
C LEU A 57 -3.54 1.24 -12.29
N VAL A 58 -3.41 0.37 -13.29
CA VAL A 58 -2.47 0.55 -14.40
C VAL A 58 -3.27 0.95 -15.64
N SER A 59 -3.06 2.18 -16.12
CA SER A 59 -3.73 2.71 -17.30
C SER A 59 -2.77 3.56 -18.12
N GLY A 60 -2.86 3.42 -19.44
CA GLY A 60 -2.05 4.16 -20.39
C GLY A 60 -2.56 5.56 -20.73
N GLU A 61 -3.83 5.85 -20.46
CA GLU A 61 -4.45 7.13 -20.80
C GLU A 61 -5.71 7.41 -19.95
N ALA A 62 -6.04 8.70 -19.82
CA ALA A 62 -7.30 9.11 -19.19
C ALA A 62 -8.49 8.75 -20.08
N GLY A 63 -9.51 8.12 -19.49
CA GLY A 63 -10.70 7.61 -20.18
C GLY A 63 -10.50 6.23 -20.83
N GLY A 64 -9.31 5.63 -20.70
CA GLY A 64 -9.01 4.29 -21.16
C GLY A 64 -9.33 3.21 -20.12
N ASP A 65 -9.10 1.95 -20.49
CA ASP A 65 -9.24 0.82 -19.57
C ASP A 65 -8.08 0.81 -18.56
N ALA A 66 -8.32 0.26 -17.38
CA ALA A 66 -7.34 0.19 -16.31
C ALA A 66 -7.31 -1.20 -15.67
N THR A 67 -6.13 -1.82 -15.64
CA THR A 67 -5.92 -3.08 -14.90
C THR A 67 -5.80 -2.78 -13.41
N VAL A 68 -6.53 -3.52 -12.58
CA VAL A 68 -6.41 -3.41 -11.12
C VAL A 68 -5.26 -4.30 -10.66
N THR A 69 -4.27 -3.73 -10.00
CA THR A 69 -3.13 -4.46 -9.43
C THR A 69 -3.21 -4.45 -7.91
N GLY A 70 -2.62 -5.48 -7.30
CA GLY A 70 -2.60 -5.65 -5.86
C GLY A 70 -3.01 -7.05 -5.44
N VAL A 71 -2.98 -7.28 -4.14
CA VAL A 71 -3.26 -8.58 -3.56
C VAL A 71 -4.28 -8.43 -2.45
N VAL A 72 -5.35 -9.22 -2.52
CA VAL A 72 -6.40 -9.29 -1.50
C VAL A 72 -6.19 -10.53 -0.65
N GLU A 73 -6.05 -10.34 0.65
CA GLU A 73 -5.96 -11.38 1.66
C GLU A 73 -7.29 -11.49 2.40
N ASN A 74 -7.92 -12.66 2.36
CA ASN A 74 -9.04 -12.98 3.24
C ASN A 74 -8.51 -13.71 4.48
N THR A 75 -8.58 -13.03 5.62
CA THR A 75 -8.14 -13.60 6.92
C THR A 75 -9.26 -14.33 7.65
N SER A 76 -10.51 -14.19 7.19
CA SER A 76 -11.69 -14.87 7.76
C SER A 76 -11.74 -16.37 7.40
N GLY A 77 -12.62 -17.08 8.10
CA GLY A 77 -12.93 -18.49 7.85
C GLY A 77 -14.02 -18.74 6.82
N GLU A 78 -14.51 -17.69 6.14
CA GLU A 78 -15.60 -17.75 5.16
C GLU A 78 -15.13 -17.20 3.81
N ASP A 79 -15.67 -17.73 2.71
CA ASP A 79 -15.39 -17.18 1.38
C ASP A 79 -16.06 -15.81 1.24
N LEU A 80 -15.40 -14.87 0.58
CA LEU A 80 -15.94 -13.53 0.35
C LEU A 80 -15.74 -13.07 -1.09
N THR A 81 -16.55 -12.10 -1.49
CA THR A 81 -16.42 -11.41 -2.78
C THR A 81 -15.82 -10.04 -2.53
N PHE A 82 -14.63 -9.80 -3.06
CA PHE A 82 -14.03 -8.48 -3.15
C PHE A 82 -14.66 -7.72 -4.30
N THR A 83 -15.04 -6.49 -4.07
CA THR A 83 -15.60 -5.59 -5.08
C THR A 83 -14.81 -4.29 -5.08
N LEU A 84 -14.45 -3.81 -6.27
CA LEU A 84 -13.86 -2.50 -6.48
C LEU A 84 -14.64 -1.75 -7.57
N SER A 85 -14.99 -0.50 -7.30
CA SER A 85 -15.62 0.38 -8.30
C SER A 85 -14.93 1.74 -8.36
N ALA A 86 -14.91 2.32 -9.56
CA ALA A 86 -14.40 3.66 -9.83
C ALA A 86 -15.39 4.36 -10.77
N GLY A 87 -16.14 5.34 -10.26
CA GLY A 87 -17.26 5.93 -11.00
C GLY A 87 -18.32 4.86 -11.34
N ASP A 88 -18.59 4.69 -12.64
CA ASP A 88 -19.55 3.69 -13.15
C ASP A 88 -18.93 2.31 -13.40
N ALA A 89 -17.59 2.21 -13.41
CA ALA A 89 -16.87 0.95 -13.65
C ALA A 89 -16.80 0.11 -12.37
N LYS A 90 -16.96 -1.21 -12.49
CA LYS A 90 -16.99 -2.15 -11.37
C LYS A 90 -16.38 -3.50 -11.74
N VAL A 91 -15.58 -4.06 -10.84
CA VAL A 91 -14.99 -5.40 -10.93
C VAL A 91 -15.16 -6.18 -9.63
N GLU A 92 -15.14 -7.50 -9.72
CA GLU A 92 -15.32 -8.41 -8.58
C GLU A 92 -14.33 -9.58 -8.65
N ALA A 93 -13.87 -10.05 -7.49
CA ALA A 93 -13.08 -11.27 -7.36
C ALA A 93 -13.55 -12.10 -6.17
N GLU A 94 -13.62 -13.42 -6.36
CA GLU A 94 -13.86 -14.36 -5.26
C GLU A 94 -12.56 -14.62 -4.50
N VAL A 95 -12.59 -14.42 -3.18
CA VAL A 95 -11.44 -14.62 -2.30
C VAL A 95 -11.79 -15.69 -1.26
N PRO A 96 -11.35 -16.95 -1.46
CA PRO A 96 -11.69 -18.02 -0.53
C PRO A 96 -11.15 -17.78 0.89
N ALA A 97 -11.76 -18.44 1.87
CA ALA A 97 -11.35 -18.38 3.27
C ALA A 97 -9.85 -18.65 3.45
N HIS A 98 -9.15 -17.81 4.22
CA HIS A 98 -7.71 -17.91 4.50
C HIS A 98 -6.82 -17.97 3.25
N ARG A 99 -7.20 -17.29 2.17
CA ARG A 99 -6.44 -17.24 0.91
C ARG A 99 -6.08 -15.83 0.51
N LEU A 100 -5.07 -15.75 -0.35
CA LEU A 100 -4.67 -14.57 -1.09
C LEU A 100 -5.05 -14.73 -2.56
N VAL A 101 -5.51 -13.65 -3.18
CA VAL A 101 -5.79 -13.54 -4.62
C VAL A 101 -5.04 -12.34 -5.15
N ASN A 102 -4.26 -12.55 -6.23
CA ASN A 102 -3.64 -11.47 -6.99
C ASN A 102 -4.64 -10.97 -8.03
N LEU A 103 -4.86 -9.66 -8.07
CA LEU A 103 -5.87 -9.02 -8.93
C LEU A 103 -5.43 -8.85 -10.39
N SER A 104 -4.13 -9.02 -10.69
CA SER A 104 -3.55 -8.85 -12.03
C SER A 104 -2.81 -10.07 -12.58
N ASP A 105 -3.04 -11.27 -12.03
CA ASP A 105 -2.42 -12.51 -12.51
C ASP A 105 -3.28 -13.20 -13.60
N ASP A 106 -3.69 -14.46 -13.40
CA ASP A 106 -4.44 -15.24 -14.40
C ASP A 106 -5.83 -14.64 -14.75
N ASP A 107 -6.54 -14.10 -13.76
CA ASP A 107 -7.88 -13.49 -13.91
C ASP A 107 -7.80 -11.98 -13.66
N LYS A 108 -7.13 -11.26 -14.58
CA LYS A 108 -6.95 -9.80 -14.46
C LYS A 108 -8.28 -9.09 -14.35
N LEU A 109 -8.41 -8.27 -13.31
CA LEU A 109 -9.53 -7.35 -13.20
C LEU A 109 -9.25 -6.08 -13.99
N THR A 110 -10.15 -5.73 -14.90
CA THR A 110 -10.04 -4.52 -15.73
C THR A 110 -11.26 -3.64 -15.54
N LEU A 111 -11.03 -2.38 -15.16
CA LEU A 111 -12.05 -1.33 -15.15
C LEU A 111 -12.10 -0.69 -16.54
N GLU A 112 -13.28 -0.66 -17.14
CA GLU A 112 -13.47 -0.02 -18.45
C GLU A 112 -13.68 1.50 -18.29
N GLY A 113 -13.05 2.30 -19.14
CA GLY A 113 -13.33 3.74 -19.24
C GLY A 113 -13.00 4.56 -17.98
N LEU A 114 -11.88 4.27 -17.31
CA LEU A 114 -11.43 5.00 -16.14
C LEU A 114 -11.07 6.45 -16.52
N GLU A 115 -11.79 7.43 -15.96
CA GLU A 115 -11.57 8.85 -16.30
C GLU A 115 -10.17 9.40 -15.93
N ALA A 116 -9.53 8.83 -14.90
CA ALA A 116 -8.20 9.25 -14.43
C ALA A 116 -7.08 8.67 -15.30
N GLY A 117 -6.01 9.45 -15.52
CA GLY A 117 -4.85 9.05 -16.32
C GLY A 117 -3.63 8.71 -15.48
N PRO A 118 -2.56 8.14 -16.09
CA PRO A 118 -1.32 7.82 -15.37
C PRO A 118 -0.71 9.04 -14.67
N GLY A 119 -0.33 8.86 -13.40
CA GLY A 119 0.16 9.89 -12.49
C GLY A 119 -0.91 10.51 -11.59
N ASP A 120 -2.20 10.28 -11.87
CA ASP A 120 -3.30 10.78 -11.05
C ASP A 120 -3.55 9.92 -9.81
N MET A 121 -4.25 10.49 -8.83
CA MET A 121 -4.88 9.77 -7.73
C MET A 121 -6.40 9.78 -7.96
N THR A 122 -7.02 8.62 -8.01
CA THR A 122 -8.48 8.48 -8.17
C THR A 122 -9.11 7.86 -6.94
N GLU A 123 -10.36 8.20 -6.65
CA GLU A 123 -11.11 7.59 -5.56
C GLU A 123 -11.80 6.32 -6.07
N VAL A 124 -11.55 5.20 -5.42
CA VAL A 124 -12.22 3.93 -5.65
C VAL A 124 -13.01 3.53 -4.42
N GLU A 125 -14.07 2.77 -4.64
CA GLU A 125 -14.92 2.22 -3.61
C GLU A 125 -14.66 0.73 -3.47
N ILE A 126 -14.25 0.30 -2.27
CA ILE A 126 -13.98 -1.11 -1.95
C ILE A 126 -15.08 -1.66 -1.05
N SER A 127 -15.57 -2.86 -1.33
CA SER A 127 -16.52 -3.58 -0.48
C SER A 127 -16.26 -5.09 -0.47
N THR A 128 -16.60 -5.74 0.63
CA THR A 128 -16.50 -7.19 0.84
C THR A 128 -17.85 -7.78 1.25
N GLY A 129 -18.92 -7.39 0.56
CA GLY A 129 -20.30 -7.86 0.82
C GLY A 129 -21.09 -7.04 1.85
N GLY A 130 -20.61 -5.84 2.19
CA GLY A 130 -21.21 -4.97 3.20
C GLY A 130 -20.91 -3.49 2.96
N SER A 131 -20.36 -2.83 3.97
CA SER A 131 -20.01 -1.40 3.94
C SER A 131 -18.94 -1.11 2.89
N THR A 132 -19.15 -0.03 2.13
CA THR A 132 -18.16 0.49 1.18
C THR A 132 -17.19 1.42 1.88
N THR A 133 -15.91 1.31 1.53
CA THR A 133 -14.85 2.20 2.00
C THR A 133 -14.23 2.93 0.80
N PRO A 134 -14.28 4.28 0.75
CA PRO A 134 -13.58 5.04 -0.28
C PRO A 134 -12.09 5.03 -0.01
N VAL A 135 -11.30 4.81 -1.05
CA VAL A 135 -9.83 4.74 -1.00
C VAL A 135 -9.27 5.54 -2.16
N SER A 136 -8.29 6.41 -1.87
CA SER A 136 -7.55 7.12 -2.92
C SER A 136 -6.40 6.24 -3.42
N VAL A 137 -6.45 5.88 -4.69
CA VAL A 137 -5.56 4.90 -5.34
C VAL A 137 -4.80 5.58 -6.49
N PRO A 138 -3.48 5.35 -6.63
CA PRO A 138 -2.70 5.89 -7.73
C PRO A 138 -3.00 5.17 -9.04
N VAL A 139 -2.95 5.93 -10.15
CA VAL A 139 -2.95 5.41 -11.51
C VAL A 139 -1.51 5.42 -12.03
N LEU A 140 -1.02 4.26 -12.45
CA LEU A 140 0.35 4.01 -12.86
C LEU A 140 0.44 3.85 -14.38
N ASP A 141 1.54 4.32 -14.94
CA ASP A 141 1.87 4.15 -16.35
C ASP A 141 2.32 2.69 -16.62
N PRO A 142 1.83 2.01 -17.68
CA PRO A 142 2.20 0.64 -18.02
C PRO A 142 3.59 0.52 -18.64
N ALA A 143 4.60 1.04 -17.96
CA ALA A 143 6.00 1.00 -18.38
C ALA A 143 6.88 0.28 -17.36
N GLY A 144 7.98 -0.31 -17.84
CA GLY A 144 8.93 -1.03 -16.99
C GLY A 144 8.28 -2.22 -16.27
N TYR A 145 8.17 -2.15 -14.94
CA TYR A 145 7.63 -3.26 -14.14
C TYR A 145 6.13 -3.52 -14.39
N TYR A 146 5.39 -2.52 -14.88
CA TYR A 146 3.94 -2.60 -15.12
C TYR A 146 3.57 -2.94 -16.57
N GLU A 147 4.54 -3.28 -17.41
CA GLU A 147 4.29 -3.64 -18.82
C GLU A 147 3.37 -4.86 -18.95
N ASP A 148 3.52 -5.83 -18.05
CA ASP A 148 2.67 -7.02 -18.03
C ASP A 148 1.25 -6.70 -17.54
N ASP A 149 1.05 -5.61 -16.79
CA ASP A 149 -0.25 -5.16 -16.31
C ASP A 149 -0.95 -4.18 -17.27
N ALA A 150 -0.37 -3.93 -18.45
CA ALA A 150 -0.97 -3.04 -19.43
C ALA A 150 -2.38 -3.50 -19.84
N PRO A 151 -3.37 -2.58 -19.90
CA PRO A 151 -4.69 -2.89 -20.44
C PRO A 151 -4.60 -3.43 -21.86
N GLU A 152 -5.53 -4.33 -22.22
CA GLU A 152 -5.53 -4.94 -23.55
C GLU A 152 -5.60 -3.87 -24.66
N GLY A 153 -4.77 -4.03 -25.69
CA GLY A 153 -4.75 -3.11 -26.83
C GLY A 153 -3.99 -1.80 -26.61
N TRP A 154 -3.42 -1.58 -25.42
CA TRP A 154 -2.51 -0.46 -25.19
C TRP A 154 -1.20 -0.63 -25.95
N THR A 155 -0.65 0.48 -26.44
CA THR A 155 0.69 0.54 -27.03
C THR A 155 1.54 1.53 -26.26
N PRO A 156 2.81 1.18 -25.96
CA PRO A 156 3.66 2.04 -25.15
C PRO A 156 3.89 3.40 -25.76
N THR A 157 3.72 4.42 -24.93
CA THR A 157 4.19 5.77 -25.26
C THR A 157 5.70 5.69 -25.49
N PRO A 158 6.22 6.13 -26.66
CA PRO A 158 7.65 6.09 -26.91
C PRO A 158 8.38 6.86 -25.81
N THR A 159 9.31 6.21 -25.12
CA THR A 159 10.21 6.89 -24.20
C THR A 159 11.02 7.90 -24.99
N GLU A 160 10.78 9.19 -24.78
CA GLU A 160 11.65 10.26 -25.26
C GLU A 160 13.02 10.08 -24.59
N THR A 161 13.95 9.43 -25.29
CA THR A 161 15.33 9.32 -24.85
C THR A 161 15.94 10.72 -24.95
N HIS A 162 16.14 11.37 -23.81
CA HIS A 162 16.92 12.60 -23.77
C HIS A 162 18.38 12.23 -24.01
N GLU A 163 18.84 12.33 -25.26
CA GLU A 163 20.27 12.29 -25.57
C GLU A 163 20.91 13.56 -24.99
N GLU A 164 21.59 13.42 -23.85
CA GLU A 164 22.43 14.48 -23.29
C GLU A 164 23.49 14.82 -24.34
N SER A 165 23.31 15.96 -25.02
CA SER A 165 24.32 16.50 -25.93
C SER A 165 25.51 16.92 -25.08
N GLU A 166 26.58 16.12 -25.08
CA GLU A 166 27.87 16.49 -24.51
C GLU A 166 28.40 17.74 -25.24
N GLU A 167 28.06 18.92 -24.75
CA GLU A 167 28.69 20.16 -25.17
C GLU A 167 30.10 20.19 -24.56
N SER A 168 31.05 19.56 -25.27
CA SER A 168 32.48 19.71 -25.07
C SER A 168 32.88 21.16 -25.38
N GLY A 169 32.63 22.07 -24.44
CA GLY A 169 33.16 23.43 -24.44
C GLY A 169 34.66 23.41 -24.10
N GLY A 170 35.49 23.23 -25.12
CA GLY A 170 36.88 23.65 -25.05
C GLY A 170 36.98 25.17 -25.14
N HIS A 171 37.70 25.80 -24.19
CA HIS A 171 38.73 26.84 -24.37
C HIS A 171 39.29 27.23 -22.99
#